data_AF-A0A239NT59-F1
#
_entry.id   AF-A0A239NT59-F1
#
_cell.length_a   1.000
_cell.length_b   1.000
_cell.length_c   1.000
_cell.angle_alpha   90.00
_cell.angle_beta   90.00
_cell.angle_gamma   90.00
#
_symmetry.space_group_name_H-M   'P 1'
#
loop_
_entity.id
_entity.type
_entity.pdbx_description
1 polymer ?
#
loop_
_entity_poly.entity_id
_entity_poly.type
_entity_poly.pdbx_seq_one_letter_code
_entity_poly.pdbx_strand_id
1 'polypeptide(L)'
;MAGKPFAVGRGAWWRIGLPLAAAALLVVHLAWDGGPRRAAAVSRPGECGKGAARQVGGPGGSPGMVVGSYGTDNLPRMKGKPTFKVRLTISPGPDRHALTLRTPLTGAVTVQVHAGRGGGLLAGARGLTARIDALMYEAGQAPSATGTVRVTEDDFLHLVVELPDAAVCPGVTMGDLVSQDPGGNDAADLTVVTVVLVDRASGVRMEAQTGGV
;
A
#
# COMPACT_ATOMS: atom_id res chain seq x y z
N MET A 1 -42.03 19.04 -68.97
CA MET A 1 -43.07 19.99 -69.40
C MET A 1 -44.15 19.98 -68.33
N ALA A 2 -44.23 21.03 -67.51
CA ALA A 2 -45.16 22.17 -67.68
C ALA A 2 -46.62 21.74 -67.40
N GLY A 3 -47.39 22.34 -66.49
CA GLY A 3 -47.22 23.63 -65.83
C GLY A 3 -48.15 23.83 -64.62
N LYS A 4 -47.96 25.01 -64.03
CA LYS A 4 -48.68 25.64 -62.90
C LYS A 4 -50.05 26.23 -63.39
N PRO A 5 -50.77 27.18 -62.72
CA PRO A 5 -50.73 27.73 -61.33
C PRO A 5 -52.12 28.15 -60.71
N PHE A 6 -52.09 28.75 -59.51
CA PHE A 6 -53.04 29.72 -58.86
C PHE A 6 -54.33 29.20 -58.16
N ALA A 7 -54.84 29.72 -57.03
CA ALA A 7 -54.65 30.99 -56.29
C ALA A 7 -54.90 30.80 -54.75
N VAL A 8 -54.05 31.35 -53.86
CA VAL A 8 -54.18 32.58 -53.03
C VAL A 8 -55.36 32.63 -52.02
N GLY A 9 -55.03 32.42 -50.74
CA GLY A 9 -55.79 32.87 -49.57
C GLY A 9 -54.83 33.13 -48.41
N ARG A 10 -54.92 34.33 -47.82
CA ARG A 10 -53.88 35.02 -47.03
C ARG A 10 -53.88 34.59 -45.56
N GLY A 11 -52.71 34.57 -44.92
CA GLY A 11 -52.63 34.52 -43.45
C GLY A 11 -51.25 34.22 -42.88
N ALA A 12 -50.47 35.29 -42.68
CA ALA A 12 -49.35 35.46 -41.75
C ALA A 12 -48.10 34.55 -41.83
N TRP A 13 -46.96 35.24 -41.80
CA TRP A 13 -45.63 34.77 -42.14
C TRP A 13 -44.93 34.08 -40.96
N TRP A 14 -44.07 33.12 -41.30
CA TRP A 14 -43.17 32.44 -40.38
C TRP A 14 -41.74 33.00 -40.45
N ARG A 15 -40.95 32.66 -39.41
CA ARG A 15 -39.48 32.42 -39.38
C ARG A 15 -38.57 33.67 -39.29
N ILE A 16 -37.46 33.74 -38.56
CA ILE A 16 -36.62 32.81 -37.78
C ILE A 16 -35.81 33.64 -36.77
N GLY A 17 -35.53 33.07 -35.61
CA GLY A 17 -34.45 33.49 -34.70
C GLY A 17 -34.34 32.56 -33.50
N LEU A 18 -33.68 31.41 -33.67
CA LEU A 18 -33.17 30.56 -32.57
C LEU A 18 -32.13 31.37 -31.74
N PRO A 19 -31.78 31.01 -30.48
CA PRO A 19 -31.49 29.63 -30.10
C PRO A 19 -31.73 29.16 -28.65
N LEU A 20 -31.62 27.83 -28.49
CA LEU A 20 -31.02 27.08 -27.37
C LEU A 20 -31.53 27.33 -25.94
N ALA A 21 -32.31 26.37 -25.41
CA ALA A 21 -31.86 25.45 -24.35
C ALA A 21 -33.06 24.60 -23.87
N ALA A 22 -33.10 23.36 -24.32
CA ALA A 22 -33.95 22.33 -23.73
C ALA A 22 -33.14 21.62 -22.64
N ALA A 23 -33.66 21.63 -21.41
CA ALA A 23 -33.25 20.69 -20.37
C ALA A 23 -34.54 20.10 -19.79
N ALA A 24 -34.94 18.96 -20.35
CA ALA A 24 -36.04 18.15 -19.85
C ALA A 24 -35.57 17.30 -18.67
N LEU A 25 -36.44 17.20 -17.66
CA LEU A 25 -36.33 16.27 -16.55
C LEU A 25 -36.20 14.82 -17.05
N LEU A 26 -35.25 14.07 -16.49
CA LEU A 26 -35.32 12.62 -16.41
C LEU A 26 -35.10 12.19 -14.96
N VAL A 27 -36.19 11.79 -14.29
CA VAL A 27 -36.14 11.08 -13.03
C VAL A 27 -35.87 9.62 -13.35
N VAL A 28 -34.71 9.11 -12.94
CA VAL A 28 -34.43 7.67 -12.88
C VAL A 28 -34.20 7.32 -11.42
N HIS A 29 -35.12 6.54 -10.86
CA HIS A 29 -34.92 5.83 -9.61
C HIS A 29 -33.81 4.80 -9.78
N LEU A 30 -32.67 5.00 -9.10
CA LEU A 30 -31.77 3.91 -8.78
C LEU A 30 -31.49 3.92 -7.28
N ALA A 31 -31.67 2.73 -6.74
CA ALA A 31 -31.49 2.37 -5.35
C ALA A 31 -30.11 2.78 -4.82
N TRP A 32 -30.15 3.38 -3.64
CA TRP A 32 -29.37 2.97 -2.47
C TRP A 32 -28.34 1.84 -2.71
N ASP A 33 -27.07 2.22 -2.90
CA ASP A 33 -25.94 1.79 -2.05
C ASP A 33 -24.67 2.49 -2.55
N GLY A 34 -24.29 3.57 -1.87
CA GLY A 34 -23.18 4.43 -2.28
C GLY A 34 -22.57 5.14 -1.09
N GLY A 35 -22.26 4.40 -0.03
CA GLY A 35 -21.42 4.90 1.04
C GLY A 35 -20.10 5.46 0.48
N PRO A 36 -19.51 6.49 1.12
CA PRO A 36 -18.30 7.11 0.61
C PRO A 36 -17.23 6.03 0.48
N ARG A 37 -16.70 5.87 -0.74
CA ARG A 37 -15.45 5.15 -0.99
C ARG A 37 -14.43 5.73 -0.01
N ARG A 38 -14.11 4.99 1.05
CA ARG A 38 -13.02 5.34 1.96
C ARG A 38 -11.77 5.43 1.10
N ALA A 39 -11.37 6.66 0.77
CA ALA A 39 -10.05 6.94 0.26
C ALA A 39 -9.07 6.28 1.23
N ALA A 40 -8.33 5.28 0.74
CA ALA A 40 -7.24 4.67 1.48
C ALA A 40 -6.14 5.71 1.62
N ALA A 41 -6.20 6.49 2.70
CA ALA A 41 -5.19 7.49 3.01
C ALA A 41 -5.15 7.73 4.51
N VAL A 42 -4.34 6.95 5.24
CA VAL A 42 -3.76 7.44 6.51
C VAL A 42 -2.36 6.86 6.72
N SER A 43 -1.43 7.12 5.81
CA SER A 43 -0.01 7.17 6.17
C SER A 43 0.20 8.44 6.99
N ARG A 44 0.07 8.34 8.32
CA ARG A 44 0.51 9.43 9.21
C ARG A 44 2.01 9.21 9.48
N PRO A 45 2.84 10.26 9.37
CA PRO A 45 4.21 10.20 9.85
C PRO A 45 4.21 9.75 11.32
N GLY A 46 5.14 8.88 11.69
CA GLY A 46 5.46 8.64 13.10
C GLY A 46 6.01 9.91 13.77
N GLU A 47 5.94 9.99 15.09
CA GLU A 47 6.60 11.07 15.82
C GLU A 47 8.12 10.91 15.69
N CYS A 48 8.73 11.78 14.89
CA CYS A 48 10.18 11.82 14.70
C CYS A 48 10.89 12.28 15.96
N GLY A 49 11.96 11.60 16.37
CA GLY A 49 12.75 11.98 17.53
C GLY A 49 13.23 10.81 18.39
N LYS A 50 13.57 11.12 19.65
CA LYS A 50 14.18 10.19 20.61
C LYS A 50 13.22 9.05 20.95
N GLY A 51 13.60 7.83 20.58
CA GLY A 51 12.93 6.59 20.92
C GLY A 51 13.74 5.44 20.37
N ALA A 52 14.14 4.50 21.23
CA ALA A 52 14.78 3.28 20.77
C ALA A 52 13.72 2.34 20.17
N ALA A 53 14.12 1.51 19.21
CA ALA A 53 13.25 0.45 18.72
C ALA A 53 12.86 -0.44 19.91
N ARG A 54 11.55 -0.67 20.09
CA ARG A 54 11.08 -1.66 21.05
C ARG A 54 11.56 -3.03 20.58
N GLN A 55 12.20 -3.78 21.48
CA GLN A 55 12.55 -5.17 21.21
C GLN A 55 11.26 -5.99 21.10
N VAL A 56 11.10 -6.70 19.98
CA VAL A 56 10.02 -7.66 19.79
C VAL A 56 10.42 -8.94 20.53
N GLY A 57 9.55 -9.44 21.41
CA GLY A 57 9.81 -10.69 22.14
C GLY A 57 9.92 -11.89 21.18
N GLY A 58 10.63 -12.93 21.63
CA GLY A 58 10.81 -14.16 20.85
C GLY A 58 9.49 -14.81 20.43
N PRO A 59 9.50 -15.66 19.38
CA PRO A 59 8.29 -16.19 18.77
C PRO A 59 7.45 -16.99 19.78
N GLY A 60 6.35 -16.39 20.25
CA GLY A 60 5.24 -17.14 20.83
C GLY A 60 4.44 -17.84 19.72
N GLY A 61 3.76 -18.94 20.04
CA GLY A 61 3.03 -19.86 19.14
C GLY A 61 1.91 -19.27 18.26
N SER A 62 2.21 -18.21 17.52
CA SER A 62 1.33 -17.43 16.66
C SER A 62 1.86 -17.46 15.22
N PRO A 63 1.04 -17.11 14.21
CA PRO A 63 1.53 -16.98 12.84
C PRO A 63 2.78 -16.10 12.78
N GLY A 64 3.77 -16.58 12.04
CA GLY A 64 5.10 -16.01 11.99
C GLY A 64 5.22 -14.95 10.91
N MET A 65 5.94 -13.88 11.21
CA MET A 65 6.37 -12.91 10.22
C MET A 65 7.86 -12.63 10.43
N VAL A 66 8.60 -12.59 9.33
CA VAL A 66 10.02 -12.25 9.32
C VAL A 66 10.24 -11.10 8.34
N VAL A 67 11.09 -10.14 8.73
CA VAL A 67 11.61 -9.14 7.79
C VAL A 67 12.78 -9.77 7.05
N GLY A 68 12.58 -10.15 5.79
CA GLY A 68 13.60 -10.85 5.00
C GLY A 68 14.65 -9.91 4.43
N SER A 69 14.24 -8.74 3.95
CA SER A 69 15.15 -7.69 3.48
C SER A 69 14.46 -6.33 3.46
N TYR A 70 15.26 -5.27 3.41
CA TYR A 70 14.79 -3.91 3.20
C TYR A 70 15.85 -3.10 2.45
N GLY A 71 15.40 -2.06 1.75
CA GLY A 71 16.33 -1.18 1.02
C GLY A 71 15.64 -0.30 0.01
N THR A 72 16.44 0.54 -0.66
CA THR A 72 15.96 1.41 -1.74
C THR A 72 16.14 0.74 -3.09
N ASP A 73 15.10 0.78 -3.95
CA ASP A 73 15.17 0.17 -5.29
C ASP A 73 16.10 0.91 -6.27
N ASN A 74 16.60 2.08 -5.92
CA ASN A 74 17.47 2.83 -6.83
C ASN A 74 18.93 2.35 -6.69
N LEU A 75 19.32 1.44 -7.58
CA LEU A 75 20.72 1.41 -8.02
C LEU A 75 21.07 2.82 -8.58
N PRO A 76 22.27 3.36 -8.34
CA PRO A 76 22.69 4.72 -8.72
C PRO A 76 22.52 5.12 -10.20
N ARG A 77 22.10 4.18 -11.06
CA ARG A 77 21.96 4.34 -12.52
C ARG A 77 20.52 4.27 -13.03
N MET A 78 19.52 4.02 -12.18
CA MET A 78 18.12 3.94 -12.62
C MET A 78 17.42 5.30 -12.52
N LYS A 79 16.72 5.68 -13.60
CA LYS A 79 15.85 6.86 -13.61
C LYS A 79 14.58 6.54 -12.83
N GLY A 80 14.38 7.18 -11.69
CA GLY A 80 13.18 7.02 -10.88
C GLY A 80 13.33 7.66 -9.52
N LYS A 81 12.19 7.97 -8.89
CA LYS A 81 12.15 8.41 -7.50
C LYS A 81 12.50 7.21 -6.60
N PRO A 82 13.46 7.32 -5.65
CA PRO A 82 13.81 6.20 -4.79
C PRO A 82 12.61 5.80 -3.93
N THR A 83 12.29 4.52 -3.93
CA THR A 83 11.29 3.91 -3.04
C THR A 83 12.01 3.01 -2.04
N PHE A 84 11.67 3.15 -0.76
CA PHE A 84 12.14 2.23 0.27
C PHE A 84 11.13 1.09 0.41
N LYS A 85 11.61 -0.15 0.25
CA LYS A 85 10.81 -1.36 0.34
C LYS A 85 11.24 -2.20 1.53
N VAL A 86 10.24 -2.78 2.19
CA VAL A 86 10.43 -3.82 3.20
C VAL A 86 9.79 -5.10 2.68
N ARG A 87 10.59 -6.16 2.56
CA ARG A 87 10.13 -7.49 2.14
C ARG A 87 9.91 -8.36 3.37
N LEU A 88 8.73 -8.96 3.42
CA LEU A 88 8.24 -9.77 4.53
C LEU A 88 8.00 -11.20 4.04
N THR A 89 8.29 -12.15 4.91
CA THR A 89 7.91 -13.55 4.74
C THR A 89 6.94 -13.92 5.84
N ILE A 90 5.77 -14.43 5.45
CA ILE A 90 4.74 -14.90 6.39
C ILE A 90 4.68 -16.43 6.34
N SER A 91 4.64 -17.03 7.52
CA SER A 91 4.38 -18.45 7.73
C SER A 91 3.16 -18.62 8.64
N PRO A 92 2.44 -19.76 8.56
CA PRO A 92 1.27 -19.97 9.41
C PRO A 92 1.63 -20.18 10.89
N GLY A 93 2.91 -20.43 11.20
CA GLY A 93 3.42 -20.70 12.55
C GLY A 93 3.39 -22.19 12.92
N PRO A 94 4.13 -22.61 13.96
CA PRO A 94 4.26 -24.03 14.32
C PRO A 94 2.96 -24.68 14.83
N ASP A 95 2.04 -23.89 15.38
CA ASP A 95 0.79 -24.38 15.98
C ASP A 95 -0.41 -24.32 15.02
N ARG A 96 -0.18 -24.01 13.75
CA ARG A 96 -1.24 -23.76 12.77
C ARG A 96 -0.81 -24.27 11.39
N HIS A 97 -1.55 -25.25 10.89
CA HIS A 97 -1.31 -25.85 9.57
C HIS A 97 -1.67 -24.96 8.37
N ALA A 98 -2.50 -23.92 8.57
CA ALA A 98 -2.84 -22.98 7.51
C ALA A 98 -3.25 -21.57 8.01
N LEU A 99 -2.85 -20.55 7.26
CA LEU A 99 -3.21 -19.16 7.46
C LEU A 99 -3.93 -18.62 6.21
N THR A 100 -5.02 -17.91 6.39
CA THR A 100 -5.78 -17.32 5.29
C THR A 100 -5.76 -15.81 5.41
N LEU A 101 -5.29 -15.14 4.35
CA LEU A 101 -5.11 -13.68 4.29
C LEU A 101 -5.81 -13.13 3.04
N ARG A 102 -6.33 -11.90 3.13
CA ARG A 102 -6.93 -11.21 1.98
C ARG A 102 -5.95 -10.22 1.38
N THR A 103 -5.47 -10.49 0.17
CA THR A 103 -4.52 -9.62 -0.53
C THR A 103 -5.25 -8.62 -1.45
N PRO A 104 -4.71 -7.40 -1.60
CA PRO A 104 -3.63 -6.82 -0.79
C PRO A 104 -4.10 -6.51 0.64
N LEU A 105 -3.16 -6.53 1.59
CA LEU A 105 -3.44 -6.23 3.00
C LEU A 105 -3.48 -4.71 3.22
N THR A 106 -4.54 -4.08 2.73
CA THR A 106 -4.70 -2.62 2.73
C THR A 106 -4.94 -2.05 4.12
N GLY A 107 -4.12 -1.08 4.52
CA GLY A 107 -4.28 -0.40 5.81
C GLY A 107 -3.87 -1.25 7.02
N ALA A 108 -3.26 -2.40 6.80
CA ALA A 108 -2.94 -3.38 7.82
C ALA A 108 -1.55 -3.18 8.44
N VAL A 109 -0.66 -2.46 7.77
CA VAL A 109 0.76 -2.46 8.13
C VAL A 109 1.20 -1.15 8.77
N THR A 110 2.03 -1.27 9.80
CA THR A 110 2.85 -0.20 10.38
C THR A 110 4.32 -0.56 10.23
N VAL A 111 5.12 0.38 9.75
CA VAL A 111 6.58 0.25 9.61
C VAL A 111 7.23 1.38 10.39
N GLN A 112 8.27 1.04 11.14
CA GLN A 112 9.17 1.98 11.81
C GLN A 112 10.61 1.60 11.51
N VAL A 113 11.42 2.59 11.16
CA VAL A 113 12.85 2.44 10.86
C VAL A 113 13.60 3.28 11.88
N HIS A 114 14.49 2.65 12.65
CA HIS A 114 15.29 3.29 13.67
C HIS A 114 16.77 3.19 13.34
N ALA A 115 17.52 4.24 13.66
CA ALA A 115 18.97 4.21 13.59
C ALA A 115 19.56 3.25 14.64
N GLY A 116 20.76 2.73 14.35
CA GLY A 116 21.60 2.03 15.33
C GLY A 116 21.95 2.91 16.55
N ARG A 117 22.47 2.29 17.61
CA ARG A 117 22.85 2.93 18.90
C ARG A 117 21.83 3.90 19.49
N GLY A 118 20.53 3.65 19.32
CA GLY A 118 19.49 4.54 19.89
C GLY A 118 19.42 5.92 19.23
N GLY A 119 19.88 6.05 17.98
CA GLY A 119 19.82 7.27 17.17
C GLY A 119 18.40 7.77 16.84
N GLY A 120 17.37 7.05 17.30
CA GLY A 120 15.98 7.47 17.21
C GLY A 120 15.27 6.98 15.95
N LEU A 121 14.02 7.42 15.80
CA LEU A 121 13.20 7.10 14.64
C LEU A 121 13.68 7.89 13.41
N LEU A 122 14.04 7.18 12.34
CA LEU A 122 14.43 7.73 11.04
C LEU A 122 13.24 7.88 10.09
N ALA A 123 12.33 6.90 10.12
CA ALA A 123 11.10 6.95 9.34
C ALA A 123 10.00 6.10 10.00
N GLY A 124 8.75 6.50 9.83
CA GLY A 124 7.62 5.75 10.35
C GLY A 124 6.32 6.05 9.62
N ALA A 125 5.57 5.02 9.31
CA ALA A 125 4.23 5.15 8.79
C ALA A 125 3.33 4.00 9.24
N ARG A 126 2.03 4.31 9.35
CA ARG A 126 0.97 3.37 9.69
C ARG A 126 -0.08 3.32 8.60
N GLY A 127 -0.93 2.30 8.61
CA GLY A 127 -1.98 2.16 7.60
C GLY A 127 -1.44 1.89 6.19
N LEU A 128 -0.26 1.31 6.09
CA LEU A 128 0.35 0.92 4.82
C LEU A 128 -0.33 -0.33 4.25
N THR A 129 -0.09 -0.55 2.95
CA THR A 129 -0.60 -1.72 2.23
C THR A 129 0.55 -2.68 1.95
N ALA A 130 0.40 -3.94 2.34
CA ALA A 130 1.29 -5.01 1.87
C ALA A 130 0.72 -5.66 0.61
N ARG A 131 1.58 -5.90 -0.37
CA ARG A 131 1.24 -6.54 -1.65
C ARG A 131 2.06 -7.81 -1.81
N ILE A 132 1.59 -8.74 -2.64
CA ILE A 132 2.40 -9.90 -3.02
C ILE A 132 3.64 -9.43 -3.74
N ASP A 133 4.79 -9.92 -3.30
CA ASP A 133 6.06 -9.68 -3.95
C ASP A 133 6.29 -10.72 -5.04
N ALA A 134 5.71 -10.48 -6.22
CA ALA A 134 5.76 -11.43 -7.34
C ALA A 134 7.19 -11.74 -7.81
N LEU A 135 8.18 -10.90 -7.48
CA LEU A 135 9.59 -11.12 -7.83
C LEU A 135 10.25 -12.21 -6.98
N MET A 136 9.63 -12.60 -5.87
CA MET A 136 10.13 -13.68 -5.00
C MET A 136 9.64 -15.07 -5.42
N TYR A 137 8.82 -15.15 -6.46
CA TYR A 137 8.27 -16.40 -6.98
C TYR A 137 8.79 -16.68 -8.38
N GLU A 138 8.89 -17.96 -8.72
CA GLU A 138 9.12 -18.37 -10.10
C GLU A 138 7.97 -17.93 -11.01
N ALA A 139 8.27 -17.77 -12.29
CA ALA A 139 7.31 -17.30 -13.27
C ALA A 139 6.03 -18.16 -13.28
N GLY A 140 4.88 -17.52 -13.06
CA GLY A 140 3.57 -18.19 -13.04
C GLY A 140 3.22 -18.92 -11.73
N GLN A 141 4.09 -18.89 -10.72
CA GLN A 141 3.83 -19.52 -9.42
C GLN A 141 3.32 -18.54 -8.35
N ALA A 142 3.51 -17.23 -8.55
CA ALA A 142 3.04 -16.23 -7.61
C ALA A 142 1.51 -16.35 -7.39
N PRO A 143 1.03 -16.30 -6.12
CA PRO A 143 -0.40 -16.25 -5.87
C PRO A 143 -1.03 -15.01 -6.51
N SER A 144 -2.35 -15.07 -6.74
CA SER A 144 -3.09 -13.93 -7.27
C SER A 144 -2.87 -12.68 -6.41
N ALA A 145 -2.49 -11.57 -7.05
CA ALA A 145 -2.24 -10.28 -6.40
C ALA A 145 -3.44 -9.76 -5.58
N THR A 146 -4.65 -10.21 -5.92
CA THR A 146 -5.88 -9.88 -5.21
C THR A 146 -6.67 -11.14 -4.87
N GLY A 147 -7.35 -11.12 -3.73
CA GLY A 147 -8.27 -12.18 -3.31
C GLY A 147 -7.85 -12.81 -1.99
N THR A 148 -8.28 -14.05 -1.78
CA THR A 148 -7.95 -14.80 -0.58
C THR A 148 -6.80 -15.73 -0.88
N VAL A 149 -5.71 -15.63 -0.12
CA VAL A 149 -4.52 -16.48 -0.20
C VAL A 149 -4.45 -17.38 1.01
N ARG A 150 -4.17 -18.65 0.80
CA ARG A 150 -3.94 -19.65 1.84
C ARG A 150 -2.45 -19.97 1.89
N VAL A 151 -1.84 -19.76 3.05
CA VAL A 151 -0.44 -20.10 3.36
C VAL A 151 -0.45 -21.36 4.19
N THR A 152 0.40 -22.33 3.85
CA THR A 152 0.52 -23.64 4.51
C THR A 152 1.92 -23.80 5.10
N GLU A 153 2.22 -24.92 5.75
CA GLU A 153 3.56 -25.19 6.29
C GLU A 153 4.60 -25.40 5.18
N ASP A 154 4.17 -25.91 4.02
CA ASP A 154 5.03 -26.20 2.88
C ASP A 154 5.39 -24.97 2.03
N ASP A 155 4.79 -23.80 2.31
CA ASP A 155 4.97 -22.61 1.49
C ASP A 155 4.93 -21.31 2.33
N PHE A 156 5.49 -20.25 1.78
CA PHE A 156 5.55 -18.95 2.41
C PHE A 156 4.87 -17.89 1.56
N LEU A 157 4.25 -16.92 2.23
CA LEU A 157 3.74 -15.73 1.54
C LEU A 157 4.78 -14.62 1.60
N HIS A 158 5.31 -14.27 0.43
CA HIS A 158 6.22 -13.13 0.26
C HIS A 158 5.42 -11.87 -0.02
N LEU A 159 5.59 -10.88 0.85
CA LEU A 159 4.96 -9.58 0.73
C LEU A 159 5.98 -8.47 0.63
N VAL A 160 5.60 -7.39 -0.03
CA VAL A 160 6.35 -6.15 -0.10
C VAL A 160 5.50 -4.99 0.41
N VAL A 161 6.13 -4.12 1.19
CA VAL A 161 5.55 -2.88 1.71
C VAL A 161 6.45 -1.73 1.26
N GLU A 162 5.84 -0.75 0.61
CA GLU A 162 6.52 0.47 0.18
C GLU A 162 6.31 1.58 1.21
N LEU A 163 7.40 2.19 1.66
CA LEU A 163 7.38 3.32 2.57
C LEU A 163 7.33 4.63 1.76
N PRO A 164 6.34 5.51 1.98
CA PRO A 164 6.27 6.78 1.27
C PRO A 164 7.27 7.79 1.83
N ASP A 165 7.74 8.74 1.01
CA ASP A 165 8.66 9.82 1.44
C ASP A 165 8.17 10.61 2.64
N ALA A 166 6.85 10.83 2.74
CA ALA A 166 6.25 11.55 3.87
C ALA A 166 6.41 10.81 5.21
N ALA A 167 6.82 9.54 5.18
CA ALA A 167 7.16 8.78 6.38
C ALA A 167 8.56 9.10 6.92
N VAL A 168 9.42 9.70 6.10
CA VAL A 168 10.81 10.00 6.46
C VAL A 168 10.85 11.26 7.31
N CYS A 169 11.66 11.22 8.37
CA CYS A 169 11.77 12.33 9.29
C CYS A 169 12.45 13.55 8.64
N PRO A 170 12.12 14.78 9.08
CA PRO A 170 12.76 15.99 8.57
C PRO A 170 14.28 15.91 8.70
N GLY A 171 15.00 16.19 7.61
CA GLY A 171 16.47 16.13 7.56
C GLY A 171 17.06 14.72 7.30
N VAL A 172 16.22 13.69 7.21
CA VAL A 172 16.60 12.32 6.81
C VAL A 172 16.21 12.11 5.34
N THR A 173 17.02 11.36 4.60
CA THR A 173 16.73 10.93 3.23
C THR A 173 16.43 9.43 3.16
N MET A 174 15.80 8.96 2.08
CA MET A 174 15.60 7.52 1.87
C MET A 174 16.91 6.72 1.86
N GLY A 175 18.02 7.34 1.44
CA GLY A 175 19.34 6.70 1.46
C GLY A 175 19.85 6.46 2.88
N ASP A 176 19.54 7.36 3.80
CA ASP A 176 19.92 7.26 5.22
C ASP A 176 19.17 6.12 5.95
N LEU A 177 18.10 5.58 5.36
CA LEU A 177 17.39 4.41 5.90
C LEU A 177 18.11 3.09 5.61
N VAL A 178 18.99 3.09 4.61
CA VAL A 178 19.77 1.91 4.20
C VAL A 178 21.23 2.05 4.63
N SER A 179 21.70 3.28 4.78
CA SER A 179 22.95 3.64 5.47
C SER A 179 22.76 3.33 6.98
N GLN A 180 23.75 2.87 7.73
CA GLN A 180 25.13 3.33 7.72
C GLN A 180 26.09 2.16 7.91
N ASP A 181 27.06 2.04 7.00
CA ASP A 181 28.35 1.42 7.32
C ASP A 181 28.94 2.26 8.48
N PRO A 182 29.02 1.74 9.71
CA PRO A 182 29.50 2.48 10.87
C PRO A 182 31.03 2.66 10.84
N GLY A 183 31.71 2.17 9.79
CA GLY A 183 33.14 1.89 9.84
C GLY A 183 33.44 0.65 10.69
N GLY A 184 32.47 -0.25 10.88
CA GLY A 184 32.58 -1.44 11.74
C GLY A 184 31.44 -2.46 11.53
N ASN A 185 31.68 -3.73 11.92
CA ASN A 185 30.72 -4.84 11.79
C ASN A 185 29.94 -5.10 13.10
N ASP A 186 29.65 -4.05 13.87
CA ASP A 186 28.88 -4.19 15.12
C ASP A 186 27.39 -4.21 14.81
N ALA A 187 26.71 -5.29 15.20
CA ALA A 187 25.28 -5.45 15.00
C ALA A 187 24.45 -4.33 15.68
N ALA A 188 24.98 -3.68 16.72
CA ALA A 188 24.32 -2.57 17.41
C ALA A 188 24.24 -1.28 16.55
N ASP A 189 25.03 -1.21 15.49
CA ASP A 189 25.07 -0.05 14.59
C ASP A 189 24.11 -0.17 13.41
N LEU A 190 23.51 -1.36 13.22
CA LEU A 190 22.61 -1.62 12.11
C LEU A 190 21.24 -0.95 12.33
N THR A 191 20.67 -0.50 11.21
CA THR A 191 19.30 0.01 11.16
C THR A 191 18.32 -1.08 11.57
N VAL A 192 17.39 -0.71 12.46
CA VAL A 192 16.36 -1.61 12.98
C VAL A 192 15.02 -1.26 12.33
N VAL A 193 14.49 -2.19 11.54
CA VAL A 193 13.18 -2.11 10.92
C VAL A 193 12.20 -2.95 11.72
N THR A 194 11.21 -2.30 12.32
CA THR A 194 10.09 -2.94 13.02
C THR A 194 8.85 -2.87 12.14
N VAL A 195 8.18 -4.02 11.97
CA VAL A 195 6.95 -4.13 11.19
C VAL A 195 5.87 -4.76 12.06
N VAL A 196 4.71 -4.11 12.11
CA VAL A 196 3.50 -4.66 12.72
C VAL A 196 2.46 -4.81 11.63
N LEU A 197 1.90 -6.01 11.50
CA LEU A 197 0.83 -6.33 10.56
C LEU A 197 -0.40 -6.72 11.37
N VAL A 198 -1.51 -6.02 11.13
CA VAL A 198 -2.82 -6.29 11.74
C VAL A 198 -3.86 -6.44 10.65
N ASP A 199 -4.19 -7.67 10.30
CA ASP A 199 -5.30 -7.97 9.40
C ASP A 199 -6.58 -8.23 10.20
N ARG A 200 -7.44 -7.21 10.27
CA ARG A 200 -8.70 -7.32 11.00
C ARG A 200 -9.68 -8.31 10.35
N ALA A 201 -9.56 -8.58 9.06
CA ALA A 201 -10.48 -9.48 8.37
C ALA A 201 -10.24 -10.95 8.78
N SER A 202 -8.97 -11.32 9.00
CA SER A 202 -8.58 -12.66 9.45
C SER A 202 -8.34 -12.76 10.96
N GLY A 203 -8.37 -11.63 11.68
CA GLY A 203 -8.09 -11.57 13.12
C GLY A 203 -6.61 -11.77 13.46
N VAL A 204 -5.71 -11.57 12.49
CA VAL A 204 -4.29 -11.86 12.61
C VAL A 204 -3.52 -10.60 13.04
N ARG A 205 -2.63 -10.77 14.01
CA ARG A 205 -1.61 -9.78 14.39
C ARG A 205 -0.24 -10.44 14.39
N MET A 206 0.69 -9.84 13.67
CA MET A 206 2.09 -10.30 13.58
C MET A 206 3.02 -9.10 13.77
N GLU A 207 4.18 -9.35 14.34
CA GLU A 207 5.19 -8.34 14.61
C GLU A 207 6.58 -8.94 14.33
N ALA A 208 7.42 -8.20 13.61
CA ALA A 208 8.74 -8.64 13.19
C ALA A 208 9.73 -7.48 13.28
N GLN A 209 10.99 -7.78 13.55
CA GLN A 209 12.05 -6.80 13.68
C GLN A 209 13.35 -7.32 13.09
N THR A 210 14.13 -6.45 12.45
CA THR A 210 15.50 -6.78 12.01
C THR A 210 16.46 -6.59 13.18
N GLY A 211 17.44 -7.48 13.34
CA GLY A 211 18.51 -7.34 14.35
C GLY A 211 18.19 -7.90 15.75
N GLY A 212 17.14 -8.71 15.90
CA GLY A 212 16.96 -9.56 17.08
C GLY A 212 17.56 -10.93 16.81
N VAL A 213 18.73 -11.21 17.40
CA VAL A 213 19.28 -12.57 17.54
C VAL A 213 19.23 -12.95 19.01
#